data_AF-A0A6N4QEH1-F1
#
_entry.id   AF-A0A6N4QEH1-F1
#
_cell.length_a   1.000
_cell.length_b   1.000
_cell.length_c   1.000
_cell.angle_alpha   90.00
_cell.angle_beta   90.00
_cell.angle_gamma   90.00
#
_symmetry.space_group_name_H-M   'P 1'
#
loop_
_entity.id
_entity.type
_entity.pdbx_description
1 polymer ?
#
loop_
_entity_poly.entity_id
_entity_poly.type
_entity_poly.pdbx_seq_one_letter_code
_entity_poly.pdbx_strand_id
1 'polypeptide(L)'
;MKLSEKHALVFHILFFALSIPVLFFPGNVPSGWRMFALVLGYNVGILLFARFWAHERWTDLWFFLFPLSCLQIFPDWFLSQVLGVVEFPADGFPKVGTVSGYMAGLWVIPLFLSTFVSVRFRKRFPEVPALQSYLLGGLIAFVVFLVSEEVSYLIPVWFAKNVWMIDHVAVYVLAPEFILAVFACYAYDVCAYSSVPEKILWAFLTMFVYLGALGFFFLLLEGSVKISSSSTSPL
;
A
#
# COMPACT_ATOMS: atom_id res chain seq x y z
N MET A 1 11.05 11.17 -23.61
CA MET A 1 11.20 10.76 -22.19
C MET A 1 10.17 11.38 -21.23
N LYS A 2 9.69 12.63 -21.44
CA LYS A 2 8.72 13.34 -20.57
C LYS A 2 7.26 12.82 -20.62
N LEU A 3 6.88 12.04 -21.63
CA LEU A 3 5.48 11.71 -21.90
C LEU A 3 4.87 10.74 -20.87
N SER A 4 5.57 9.66 -20.53
CA SER A 4 5.09 8.67 -19.55
C SER A 4 4.91 9.27 -18.14
N GLU A 5 5.81 10.18 -17.72
CA GLU A 5 5.68 10.89 -16.44
C GLU A 5 4.48 11.85 -16.44
N LYS A 6 4.28 12.61 -17.53
CA LYS A 6 3.10 13.45 -17.70
C LYS A 6 1.82 12.62 -17.67
N HIS A 7 1.82 11.48 -18.34
CA HIS A 7 0.68 10.55 -18.37
C HIS A 7 0.40 9.97 -16.98
N ALA A 8 1.44 9.59 -16.22
CA ALA A 8 1.29 9.15 -14.84
C ALA A 8 0.65 10.25 -13.98
N LEU A 9 1.17 11.47 -14.08
CA LEU A 9 0.63 12.61 -13.34
C LEU A 9 -0.84 12.88 -13.70
N VAL A 10 -1.17 12.93 -15.00
CA VAL A 10 -2.55 13.14 -15.47
C VAL A 10 -3.46 12.02 -14.99
N PHE A 11 -3.06 10.76 -15.12
CA PHE A 11 -3.85 9.61 -14.66
C PHE A 11 -4.16 9.70 -13.17
N HIS A 12 -3.17 9.99 -12.33
CA HIS A 12 -3.38 10.06 -10.88
C HIS A 12 -4.17 11.30 -10.46
N ILE A 13 -4.00 12.45 -11.13
CA ILE A 13 -4.84 13.63 -10.88
C ILE A 13 -6.30 13.35 -11.25
N LEU A 14 -6.55 12.72 -12.41
CA LEU A 14 -7.90 12.35 -12.82
C LEU A 14 -8.52 11.32 -11.88
N PHE A 15 -7.75 10.32 -11.45
CA PHE A 15 -8.20 9.33 -10.49
C PHE A 15 -8.50 9.95 -9.12
N PHE A 16 -7.66 10.86 -8.64
CA PHE A 16 -7.90 11.62 -7.40
C PHE A 16 -9.14 12.52 -7.52
N ALA A 17 -9.30 13.23 -8.63
CA ALA A 17 -10.50 14.05 -8.87
C ALA A 17 -11.77 13.20 -8.95
N LEU A 18 -11.69 11.95 -9.43
CA LEU A 18 -12.79 11.00 -9.47
C LEU A 18 -13.07 10.36 -8.10
N SER A 19 -12.04 10.11 -7.29
CA SER A 19 -12.21 9.46 -5.99
C SER A 19 -13.02 10.31 -5.02
N ILE A 20 -12.81 11.63 -5.02
CA ILE A 20 -13.54 12.58 -4.17
C ILE A 20 -15.07 12.42 -4.33
N PRO A 21 -15.67 12.63 -5.53
CA PRO A 21 -17.11 12.46 -5.67
C PRO A 21 -17.54 11.03 -5.39
N VAL A 22 -16.83 9.99 -5.83
CA VAL A 22 -17.25 8.60 -5.56
C VAL A 22 -17.33 8.31 -4.04
N LEU A 23 -16.38 8.83 -3.27
CA LEU A 23 -16.33 8.63 -1.81
C LEU A 23 -17.39 9.48 -1.10
N PHE A 24 -17.55 10.74 -1.47
CA PHE A 24 -18.37 11.70 -0.73
C PHE A 24 -19.76 11.98 -1.34
N PHE A 25 -20.11 11.36 -2.46
CA PHE A 25 -21.44 11.57 -3.06
C PHE A 25 -22.54 11.06 -2.11
N PRO A 26 -23.57 11.86 -1.81
CA PRO A 26 -24.64 11.44 -0.91
C PRO A 26 -25.40 10.25 -1.51
N GLY A 27 -25.63 9.21 -0.71
CA GLY A 27 -26.39 8.04 -1.16
C GLY A 27 -26.23 6.82 -0.26
N ASN A 28 -27.08 5.81 -0.48
CA ASN A 28 -27.19 4.61 0.36
C ASN A 28 -26.19 3.50 0.01
N VAL A 29 -25.22 3.76 -0.88
CA VAL A 29 -24.19 2.76 -1.23
C VAL A 29 -23.17 2.68 -0.08
N PRO A 30 -22.95 1.51 0.53
CA PRO A 30 -21.97 1.34 1.60
C PRO A 30 -20.55 1.73 1.18
N SER A 31 -19.73 2.22 2.13
CA SER A 31 -18.36 2.69 1.87
C SER A 31 -17.48 1.63 1.20
N GLY A 32 -17.62 0.36 1.59
CA GLY A 32 -16.82 -0.73 1.06
C GLY A 32 -17.05 -0.97 -0.44
N TRP A 33 -18.29 -0.79 -0.93
CA TRP A 33 -18.58 -0.90 -2.37
C TRP A 33 -18.03 0.29 -3.17
N ARG A 34 -18.02 1.49 -2.59
CA ARG A 34 -17.39 2.68 -3.20
C ARG A 34 -15.87 2.49 -3.31
N MET A 35 -15.25 2.00 -2.24
CA MET A 35 -13.82 1.66 -2.22
C MET A 35 -13.50 0.59 -3.25
N PHE A 36 -14.27 -0.50 -3.30
CA PHE A 36 -14.10 -1.54 -4.31
C PHE A 36 -14.18 -0.99 -5.73
N ALA A 37 -15.17 -0.14 -6.02
CA ALA A 37 -15.31 0.47 -7.35
C ALA A 37 -14.08 1.31 -7.73
N LEU A 38 -13.51 2.07 -6.79
CA LEU A 38 -12.28 2.83 -7.01
C LEU A 38 -11.05 1.95 -7.19
N VAL A 39 -10.89 0.91 -6.36
CA VAL A 39 -9.79 -0.05 -6.47
C VAL A 39 -9.83 -0.76 -7.82
N LEU A 40 -11.01 -1.24 -8.23
CA LEU A 40 -11.21 -1.87 -9.52
C LEU A 40 -10.94 -0.88 -10.66
N GLY A 41 -11.49 0.33 -10.56
CA GLY A 41 -11.30 1.40 -11.53
C GLY A 41 -9.83 1.79 -11.71
N TYR A 42 -9.05 1.85 -10.63
CA TYR A 42 -7.62 2.12 -10.69
C TYR A 42 -6.85 1.00 -11.38
N ASN A 43 -7.07 -0.26 -10.97
CA ASN A 43 -6.35 -1.41 -11.51
C ASN A 43 -6.64 -1.63 -13.01
N VAL A 44 -7.92 -1.59 -13.39
CA VAL A 44 -8.32 -1.63 -14.80
C VAL A 44 -7.82 -0.39 -15.54
N GLY A 45 -7.93 0.78 -14.92
CA GLY A 45 -7.48 2.05 -15.45
C GLY A 45 -6.00 2.05 -15.83
N ILE A 46 -5.11 1.56 -14.95
CA ILE A 46 -3.67 1.43 -15.24
C ILE A 46 -3.46 0.59 -16.49
N LEU A 47 -4.06 -0.60 -16.57
CA LEU A 47 -3.86 -1.51 -17.69
C LEU A 47 -4.39 -0.93 -19.01
N LEU A 48 -5.57 -0.32 -18.99
CA LEU A 48 -6.15 0.32 -20.17
C LEU A 48 -5.33 1.53 -20.63
N PHE A 49 -4.93 2.40 -19.69
CA PHE A 49 -4.14 3.58 -19.99
C PHE A 49 -2.75 3.21 -20.51
N ALA A 50 -2.13 2.18 -19.91
CA ALA A 50 -0.87 1.63 -20.36
C ALA A 50 -0.96 1.08 -21.78
N ARG A 51 -2.02 0.32 -22.08
CA ARG A 51 -2.24 -0.25 -23.42
C ARG A 51 -2.52 0.82 -24.47
N PHE A 52 -3.38 1.79 -24.16
CA PHE A 52 -3.76 2.86 -25.10
C PHE A 52 -2.56 3.72 -25.51
N TRP A 53 -1.66 4.00 -24.56
CA TRP A 53 -0.47 4.83 -24.80
C TRP A 53 0.84 4.03 -24.98
N ALA A 54 0.75 2.70 -25.16
CA ALA A 54 1.88 1.79 -25.32
C ALA A 54 2.96 1.91 -24.22
N HIS A 55 2.55 2.12 -22.96
CA HIS A 55 3.46 2.10 -21.80
C HIS A 55 3.66 0.67 -21.29
N GLU A 56 4.42 -0.15 -22.00
CA GLU A 56 4.68 -1.56 -21.63
C GLU A 56 5.19 -1.71 -20.18
N ARG A 57 6.00 -0.76 -19.72
CA ARG A 57 6.54 -0.75 -18.36
C ARG A 57 5.44 -0.64 -17.28
N TRP A 58 4.33 0.04 -17.56
CA TRP A 58 3.22 0.16 -16.59
C TRP A 58 2.49 -1.17 -16.45
N THR A 59 2.24 -1.86 -17.56
CA THR A 59 1.69 -3.20 -17.57
C THR A 59 2.62 -4.16 -16.83
N ASP A 60 3.92 -4.06 -17.08
CA ASP A 60 4.95 -4.87 -16.43
C ASP A 60 4.99 -4.67 -14.90
N LEU A 61 4.94 -3.40 -14.46
CA LEU A 61 4.80 -3.03 -13.05
C LEU A 61 3.52 -3.61 -12.44
N TRP A 62 2.39 -3.47 -13.12
CA TRP A 62 1.11 -3.96 -12.62
C TRP A 62 1.14 -5.47 -12.37
N PHE A 63 1.77 -6.25 -13.26
CA PHE A 63 1.90 -7.70 -13.08
C PHE A 63 2.75 -8.12 -11.87
N PHE A 64 3.59 -7.23 -11.34
CA PHE A 64 4.28 -7.44 -10.06
C PHE A 64 3.46 -6.92 -8.88
N LEU A 65 2.94 -5.69 -9.01
CA LEU A 65 2.29 -4.97 -7.91
C LEU A 65 0.90 -5.51 -7.57
N PHE A 66 0.13 -6.00 -8.54
CA PHE A 66 -1.20 -6.55 -8.25
C PHE A 66 -1.14 -7.82 -7.41
N PRO A 67 -0.31 -8.85 -7.74
CA PRO A 67 -0.08 -9.97 -6.83
C PRO A 67 0.40 -9.53 -5.45
N LEU A 68 1.36 -8.59 -5.40
CA LEU A 68 1.86 -8.06 -4.13
C LEU A 68 0.74 -7.42 -3.30
N SER A 69 -0.14 -6.65 -3.94
CA SER A 69 -1.28 -6.01 -3.30
C SER A 69 -2.30 -7.00 -2.78
N CYS A 70 -2.60 -8.07 -3.52
CA CYS A 70 -3.47 -9.15 -3.05
C CYS A 70 -2.89 -9.83 -1.80
N LEU A 71 -1.56 -10.00 -1.75
CA LEU A 71 -0.87 -10.60 -0.63
C LEU A 71 -0.83 -9.69 0.61
N GLN A 72 -1.06 -8.38 0.49
CA GLN A 72 -1.11 -7.47 1.65
C GLN A 72 -2.29 -7.73 2.59
N ILE A 73 -3.29 -8.51 2.15
CA ILE A 73 -4.35 -9.00 3.06
C ILE A 73 -3.74 -9.74 4.26
N PHE A 74 -2.64 -10.49 4.10
CA PHE A 74 -2.04 -11.25 5.20
C PHE A 74 -1.39 -10.35 6.27
N PRO A 75 -0.53 -9.38 5.93
CA PRO A 75 -0.11 -8.32 6.84
C PRO A 75 -1.26 -7.60 7.54
N ASP A 76 -2.28 -7.16 6.79
CA ASP A 76 -3.44 -6.44 7.35
C ASP A 76 -4.24 -7.32 8.31
N TRP A 77 -4.36 -8.60 8.00
CA TRP A 77 -5.02 -9.57 8.85
C TRP A 77 -4.21 -9.83 10.12
N PHE A 78 -2.89 -9.93 10.01
CA PHE A 78 -1.99 -10.04 11.17
C PHE A 78 -2.11 -8.82 12.10
N LEU A 79 -2.11 -7.61 11.56
CA LEU A 79 -2.29 -6.38 12.34
C LEU A 79 -3.64 -6.35 13.06
N SER A 80 -4.71 -6.75 12.38
CA SER A 80 -6.06 -6.64 12.94
C SER A 80 -6.44 -7.77 13.89
N GLN A 81 -5.97 -9.01 13.65
CA GLN A 81 -6.35 -10.16 14.46
C GLN A 81 -5.29 -10.57 15.49
N VAL A 82 -4.01 -10.60 15.10
CA VAL A 82 -2.95 -11.09 15.99
C VAL A 82 -2.46 -9.98 16.89
N LEU A 83 -2.15 -8.82 16.33
CA LEU A 83 -1.69 -7.67 17.11
C LEU A 83 -2.84 -6.89 17.74
N GLY A 84 -4.01 -6.86 17.08
CA GLY A 84 -5.19 -6.15 17.56
C GLY A 84 -5.05 -4.63 17.51
N VAL A 85 -4.25 -4.13 16.56
CA VAL A 85 -3.81 -2.72 16.47
C VAL A 85 -4.47 -1.95 15.33
N VAL A 86 -5.14 -2.65 14.43
CA VAL A 86 -5.93 -2.06 13.34
C VAL A 86 -7.33 -2.65 13.38
N GLU A 87 -8.33 -1.84 13.11
CA GLU A 87 -9.70 -2.28 12.96
C GLU A 87 -10.22 -1.93 11.56
N PHE A 88 -10.82 -2.92 10.91
CA PHE A 88 -11.59 -2.74 9.70
C PHE A 88 -13.07 -2.80 10.09
N PRO A 89 -13.82 -1.68 10.10
CA PRO A 89 -15.22 -1.66 10.47
C PRO A 89 -16.09 -2.44 9.48
N ALA A 90 -17.38 -2.60 9.80
CA ALA A 90 -18.35 -3.11 8.84
C ALA A 90 -18.65 -2.03 7.79
N ASP A 91 -18.28 -2.30 6.54
CA ASP A 91 -18.38 -1.35 5.42
C ASP A 91 -19.31 -1.85 4.29
N GLY A 92 -20.00 -2.98 4.52
CA GLY A 92 -20.94 -3.60 3.58
C GLY A 92 -20.29 -4.43 2.47
N PHE A 93 -18.96 -4.58 2.46
CA PHE A 93 -18.25 -5.40 1.46
C PHE A 93 -17.76 -6.73 2.08
N PRO A 94 -17.68 -7.83 1.29
CA PRO A 94 -17.15 -9.10 1.78
C PRO A 94 -15.74 -8.98 2.36
N LYS A 95 -15.46 -9.76 3.41
CA LYS A 95 -14.17 -9.77 4.11
C LYS A 95 -13.41 -11.08 3.92
N VAL A 96 -12.08 -10.99 4.01
CA VAL A 96 -11.17 -12.13 4.17
C VAL A 96 -10.61 -12.05 5.59
N GLY A 97 -11.06 -12.95 6.47
CA GLY A 97 -10.83 -12.78 7.91
C GLY A 97 -11.48 -11.49 8.40
N THR A 98 -10.68 -10.59 8.98
CA THR A 98 -11.14 -9.25 9.41
C THR A 98 -11.01 -8.17 8.35
N VAL A 99 -10.25 -8.41 7.29
CA VAL A 99 -9.86 -7.39 6.31
C VAL A 99 -10.92 -7.30 5.21
N SER A 100 -11.31 -6.09 4.82
CA SER A 100 -12.23 -5.90 3.70
C SER A 100 -11.60 -6.34 2.38
N GLY A 101 -12.34 -7.10 1.56
CA GLY A 101 -11.79 -7.78 0.39
C GLY A 101 -11.21 -6.86 -0.68
N TYR A 102 -11.67 -5.61 -0.80
CA TYR A 102 -11.08 -4.63 -1.73
C TYR A 102 -9.66 -4.20 -1.36
N MET A 103 -9.18 -4.51 -0.15
CA MET A 103 -7.77 -4.31 0.21
C MET A 103 -6.84 -5.09 -0.72
N ALA A 104 -7.29 -6.25 -1.24
CA ALA A 104 -6.65 -6.87 -2.40
C ALA A 104 -6.85 -6.00 -3.64
N GLY A 105 -5.79 -5.25 -3.99
CA GLY A 105 -5.76 -4.32 -5.10
C GLY A 105 -5.59 -2.86 -4.69
N LEU A 106 -5.91 -2.50 -3.44
CA LEU A 106 -5.78 -1.12 -2.95
C LEU A 106 -4.31 -0.68 -2.91
N TRP A 107 -3.44 -1.55 -2.42
CA TRP A 107 -2.00 -1.29 -2.29
C TRP A 107 -1.28 -1.05 -3.62
N VAL A 108 -1.89 -1.40 -4.77
CA VAL A 108 -1.35 -1.03 -6.09
C VAL A 108 -1.22 0.49 -6.22
N ILE A 109 -2.12 1.28 -5.63
CA ILE A 109 -2.12 2.74 -5.73
C ILE A 109 -0.81 3.36 -5.18
N PRO A 110 -0.49 3.20 -3.88
CA PRO A 110 0.75 3.75 -3.33
C PRO A 110 1.99 3.10 -3.94
N LEU A 111 1.98 1.79 -4.16
CA LEU A 111 3.16 1.05 -4.62
C LEU A 111 3.47 1.31 -6.10
N PHE A 112 2.47 1.62 -6.93
CA PHE A 112 2.70 2.04 -8.30
C PHE A 112 3.43 3.38 -8.33
N LEU A 113 2.96 4.38 -7.56
CA LEU A 113 3.61 5.69 -7.49
C LEU A 113 5.06 5.58 -7.02
N SER A 114 5.33 4.88 -5.92
CA SER A 114 6.68 4.72 -5.38
C SER A 114 7.61 3.98 -6.33
N THR A 115 7.18 2.83 -6.85
CA THR A 115 7.99 2.00 -7.75
C THR A 115 8.21 2.68 -9.09
N PHE A 116 7.18 3.34 -9.64
CA PHE A 116 7.31 4.11 -10.87
C PHE A 116 8.34 5.23 -10.70
N VAL A 117 8.27 6.02 -9.63
CA VAL A 117 9.25 7.09 -9.37
C VAL A 117 10.68 6.52 -9.26
N SER A 118 10.87 5.43 -8.53
CA SER A 118 12.17 4.75 -8.43
C SER A 118 12.72 4.34 -9.80
N VAL A 119 11.91 3.68 -10.64
CA VAL A 119 12.28 3.25 -11.99
C VAL A 119 12.64 4.45 -12.87
N ARG A 120 11.87 5.54 -12.78
CA ARG A 120 12.13 6.77 -13.53
C ARG A 120 13.41 7.46 -13.08
N PHE A 121 13.69 7.45 -11.78
CA PHE A 121 14.92 7.99 -11.23
C PHE A 121 16.14 7.21 -11.72
N ARG A 122 16.12 5.86 -11.64
CA ARG A 122 17.20 4.99 -12.16
C ARG A 122 17.49 5.24 -13.63
N LYS A 123 16.44 5.42 -14.43
CA LYS A 123 16.60 5.71 -15.86
C LYS A 123 17.24 7.07 -16.13
N ARG A 124 17.02 8.06 -15.26
CA ARG A 124 17.53 9.43 -15.44
C ARG A 124 18.95 9.61 -14.90
N PHE A 125 19.28 8.89 -13.83
CA PHE A 125 20.55 8.97 -13.12
C PHE A 125 21.17 7.57 -12.97
N PRO A 126 21.58 6.92 -14.08
CA PRO A 126 22.12 5.56 -14.05
C PRO A 126 23.42 5.42 -13.25
N GLU A 127 24.21 6.49 -13.16
CA GLU A 127 25.45 6.59 -12.39
C GLU A 127 25.27 6.58 -10.87
N VAL A 128 24.07 6.91 -10.39
CA VAL A 128 23.76 6.95 -8.97
C VAL A 128 23.55 5.53 -8.43
N PRO A 129 24.02 5.18 -7.21
CA PRO A 129 23.78 3.87 -6.61
C PRO A 129 22.29 3.50 -6.58
N ALA A 130 21.97 2.27 -6.97
CA ALA A 130 20.58 1.80 -7.09
C ALA A 130 19.78 1.99 -5.78
N LEU A 131 20.44 1.82 -4.64
CA LEU A 131 19.85 2.05 -3.32
C LEU A 131 19.17 3.42 -3.20
N GLN A 132 19.72 4.48 -3.80
CA GLN A 132 19.11 5.81 -3.68
C GLN A 132 17.74 5.90 -4.37
N SER A 133 17.53 5.18 -5.47
CA SER A 133 16.21 5.15 -6.11
C SER A 133 15.20 4.37 -5.28
N TYR A 134 15.64 3.30 -4.62
CA TYR A 134 14.78 2.50 -3.74
C TYR A 134 14.38 3.30 -2.51
N LEU A 135 15.33 4.02 -1.89
CA LEU A 135 15.06 4.95 -0.79
C LEU A 135 14.12 6.08 -1.21
N LEU A 136 14.25 6.60 -2.43
CA LEU A 136 13.30 7.57 -2.98
C LEU A 136 11.89 6.97 -3.12
N GLY A 137 11.77 5.75 -3.63
CA GLY A 137 10.48 5.04 -3.67
C GLY A 137 9.89 4.85 -2.26
N GLY A 138 10.72 4.45 -1.31
CA GLY A 138 10.40 4.40 0.12
C GLY A 138 9.82 5.71 0.64
N LEU A 139 10.49 6.83 0.36
CA LEU A 139 10.05 8.16 0.80
C LEU A 139 8.70 8.56 0.19
N ILE A 140 8.48 8.26 -1.09
CA ILE A 140 7.18 8.50 -1.74
C ILE A 140 6.08 7.70 -1.03
N ALA A 141 6.30 6.42 -0.75
CA ALA A 141 5.33 5.60 -0.04
C ALA A 141 5.10 6.11 1.38
N PHE A 142 6.15 6.44 2.13
CA PHE A 142 6.05 7.03 3.47
C PHE A 142 5.13 8.25 3.48
N VAL A 143 5.29 9.17 2.52
CA VAL A 143 4.41 10.35 2.43
C VAL A 143 2.98 9.95 2.11
N VAL A 144 2.76 9.03 1.17
CA VAL A 144 1.41 8.58 0.79
C VAL A 144 0.72 7.89 1.97
N PHE A 145 1.41 7.00 2.68
CA PHE A 145 0.83 6.30 3.83
C PHE A 145 0.63 7.21 5.03
N LEU A 146 1.58 8.09 5.34
CA LEU A 146 1.41 9.11 6.39
C LEU A 146 0.12 9.93 6.17
N VAL A 147 -0.09 10.39 4.94
CA VAL A 147 -1.31 11.13 4.58
C VAL A 147 -2.54 10.21 4.61
N SER A 148 -2.40 8.96 4.17
CA SER A 148 -3.52 8.01 4.17
C SER A 148 -3.98 7.68 5.60
N GLU A 149 -3.05 7.44 6.52
CA GLU A 149 -3.33 7.23 7.94
C GLU A 149 -4.07 8.45 8.52
N GLU A 150 -3.55 9.66 8.30
CA GLU A 150 -4.16 10.89 8.82
C GLU A 150 -5.55 11.19 8.22
N VAL A 151 -5.82 10.77 6.98
CA VAL A 151 -7.08 11.09 6.28
C VAL A 151 -8.10 9.95 6.36
N SER A 152 -7.65 8.72 6.66
CA SER A 152 -8.49 7.52 6.67
C SER A 152 -9.70 7.64 7.58
N TYR A 153 -9.63 8.37 8.69
CA TYR A 153 -10.78 8.57 9.59
C TYR A 153 -12.01 9.19 8.91
N LEU A 154 -11.84 9.92 7.79
CA LEU A 154 -12.94 10.49 7.01
C LEU A 154 -13.77 9.44 6.25
N ILE A 155 -13.20 8.25 6.04
CA ILE A 155 -13.83 7.16 5.30
C ILE A 155 -13.69 5.92 6.18
N PRO A 156 -14.78 5.37 6.74
CA PRO A 156 -14.68 4.25 7.69
C PRO A 156 -14.25 2.96 6.98
N VAL A 157 -12.95 2.84 6.69
CA VAL A 157 -12.29 1.79 5.89
C VAL A 157 -11.31 1.04 6.78
N TRP A 158 -10.44 1.76 7.49
CA TRP A 158 -9.65 1.24 8.61
C TRP A 158 -9.34 2.36 9.60
N PHE A 159 -9.00 1.99 10.83
CA PHE A 159 -8.44 2.91 11.82
C PHE A 159 -7.53 2.16 12.79
N ALA A 160 -6.51 2.87 13.28
CA ALA A 160 -5.60 2.36 14.30
C ALA A 160 -6.25 2.34 15.68
N LYS A 161 -5.80 1.42 16.55
CA LYS A 161 -6.19 1.34 17.97
C LYS A 161 -5.11 0.70 18.81
N ASN A 162 -5.12 0.95 20.12
CA ASN A 162 -4.24 0.27 21.08
C ASN A 162 -2.73 0.40 20.79
N VAL A 163 -2.31 1.50 20.16
CA VAL A 163 -0.91 1.82 19.84
C VAL A 163 -0.65 3.30 20.06
N TRP A 164 0.62 3.68 20.11
CA TRP A 164 0.98 5.08 20.12
C TRP A 164 0.62 5.74 18.78
N MET A 165 -0.17 6.81 18.89
CA MET A 165 -0.61 7.62 17.76
C MET A 165 -0.18 9.08 17.94
N ILE A 166 0.09 9.74 16.81
CA ILE A 166 0.14 11.19 16.71
C ILE A 166 -1.06 11.58 15.85
N ASP A 167 -2.03 12.28 16.45
CA ASP A 167 -3.36 12.48 15.87
C ASP A 167 -4.00 11.14 15.46
N HIS A 168 -4.22 10.89 14.16
CA HIS A 168 -4.80 9.63 13.67
C HIS A 168 -3.75 8.63 13.16
N VAL A 169 -2.47 9.00 13.19
CA VAL A 169 -1.38 8.21 12.59
C VAL A 169 -0.77 7.25 13.61
N ALA A 170 -0.82 5.95 13.33
CA ALA A 170 -0.07 4.95 14.08
C ALA A 170 1.43 5.07 13.81
N VAL A 171 2.24 5.35 14.83
CA VAL A 171 3.68 5.64 14.62
C VAL A 171 4.45 4.40 14.16
N TYR A 172 4.09 3.22 14.67
CA TYR A 172 4.84 1.99 14.41
C TYR A 172 4.79 1.51 12.95
N VAL A 173 3.78 1.92 12.17
CA VAL A 173 3.53 1.41 10.81
C VAL A 173 4.35 2.13 9.74
N LEU A 174 4.74 3.38 9.99
CA LEU A 174 5.38 4.25 9.00
C LEU A 174 6.74 3.72 8.51
N ALA A 175 7.56 3.18 9.43
CA ALA A 175 8.86 2.59 9.06
C ALA A 175 8.70 1.28 8.28
N PRO A 176 7.83 0.33 8.69
CA PRO A 176 7.45 -0.82 7.86
C PRO A 176 6.96 -0.46 6.46
N GLU A 177 6.11 0.56 6.31
CA GLU A 177 5.60 1.00 5.00
C GLU A 177 6.70 1.60 4.10
N PHE A 178 7.62 2.35 4.69
CA PHE A 178 8.83 2.79 4.01
C PHE A 178 9.65 1.58 3.51
N ILE A 179 9.90 0.60 4.39
CA ILE A 179 10.66 -0.61 4.06
C ILE A 179 9.96 -1.45 2.98
N LEU A 180 8.63 -1.59 3.05
CA LEU A 180 7.82 -2.26 2.05
C LEU A 180 8.09 -1.67 0.67
N ALA A 181 8.05 -0.34 0.53
CA ALA A 181 8.25 0.30 -0.75
C ALA A 181 9.71 0.27 -1.22
N VAL A 182 10.69 0.41 -0.32
CA VAL A 182 12.11 0.21 -0.66
C VAL A 182 12.32 -1.19 -1.23
N PHE A 183 11.80 -2.21 -0.55
CA PHE A 183 11.96 -3.60 -0.97
C PHE A 183 11.15 -3.91 -2.23
N ALA A 184 9.94 -3.37 -2.38
CA ALA A 184 9.15 -3.51 -3.60
C ALA A 184 9.87 -2.90 -4.82
N CYS A 185 10.53 -1.75 -4.65
CA CYS A 185 11.36 -1.14 -5.68
C CYS A 185 12.54 -2.03 -6.08
N TYR A 186 13.25 -2.60 -5.09
CA TYR A 186 14.33 -3.54 -5.33
C TYR A 186 13.84 -4.81 -6.03
N ALA A 187 12.80 -5.44 -5.48
CA ALA A 187 12.22 -6.67 -6.00
C ALA A 187 11.75 -6.49 -7.45
N TYR A 188 11.12 -5.34 -7.76
CA TYR A 188 10.74 -5.02 -9.13
C TYR A 188 11.95 -4.80 -10.06
N ASP A 189 13.02 -4.15 -9.61
CA ASP A 189 14.23 -3.98 -10.42
C ASP A 189 14.83 -5.34 -10.80
N VAL A 190 14.81 -6.30 -9.87
CA VAL A 190 15.28 -7.67 -10.09
C VAL A 190 14.37 -8.46 -11.05
N CYS A 191 13.05 -8.38 -10.88
CA CYS A 191 12.08 -9.17 -11.65
C CYS A 191 11.43 -8.41 -12.83
N ALA A 192 11.98 -7.26 -13.22
CA ALA A 192 11.47 -6.46 -14.32
C ALA A 192 11.46 -7.28 -15.62
N TYR A 193 10.30 -7.34 -16.29
CA TYR A 193 10.08 -8.13 -17.51
C TYR A 193 10.37 -9.64 -17.38
N SER A 194 10.47 -10.18 -16.17
CA SER A 194 10.53 -11.61 -15.95
C SER A 194 9.14 -12.25 -16.06
N SER A 195 9.10 -13.59 -15.97
CA SER A 195 7.86 -14.35 -16.06
C SER A 195 6.90 -14.05 -14.88
N VAL A 196 5.58 -14.17 -15.11
CA VAL A 196 4.58 -13.95 -14.04
C VAL A 196 4.83 -14.79 -12.78
N PRO A 197 5.19 -16.09 -12.85
CA PRO A 197 5.52 -16.87 -11.66
C PRO A 197 6.68 -16.28 -10.85
N GLU A 198 7.70 -15.76 -11.50
CA GLU A 198 8.84 -15.13 -10.83
C GLU A 198 8.43 -13.83 -10.14
N LYS A 199 7.56 -13.03 -10.77
CA LYS A 199 6.99 -11.83 -10.12
C LYS A 199 6.14 -12.17 -8.91
N ILE A 200 5.36 -13.25 -8.98
CA ILE A 200 4.57 -13.75 -7.85
C ILE A 200 5.49 -14.19 -6.70
N LEU A 201 6.60 -14.86 -7.00
CA LEU A 201 7.59 -15.22 -5.99
C LEU A 201 8.17 -13.98 -5.30
N TRP A 202 8.59 -12.97 -6.07
CA TRP A 202 9.12 -11.72 -5.52
C TRP A 202 8.07 -10.91 -4.74
N ALA A 203 6.81 -10.92 -5.19
CA ALA A 203 5.69 -10.33 -4.46
C ALA A 203 5.48 -11.03 -3.11
N PHE A 204 5.58 -12.36 -3.08
CA PHE A 204 5.46 -13.15 -1.86
C PHE A 204 6.60 -12.90 -0.86
N LEU A 205 7.85 -12.82 -1.35
CA LEU A 205 8.99 -12.44 -0.51
C LEU A 205 8.85 -11.01 0.03
N THR A 206 8.36 -10.08 -0.79
CA THR A 206 8.11 -8.69 -0.38
C THR A 206 7.06 -8.61 0.72
N MET A 207 5.97 -9.40 0.62
CA MET A 207 4.97 -9.51 1.69
C MET A 207 5.60 -9.98 3.01
N PHE A 208 6.47 -10.97 2.99
CA PHE A 208 7.14 -11.42 4.22
C PHE A 208 8.09 -10.40 4.81
N VAL A 209 8.82 -9.65 3.97
CA VAL A 209 9.67 -8.55 4.43
C VAL A 209 8.82 -7.50 5.15
N TYR A 210 7.67 -7.12 4.58
CA TYR A 210 6.77 -6.18 5.22
C TYR A 210 6.15 -6.71 6.51
N LEU A 211 5.65 -7.95 6.50
CA LEU A 211 5.11 -8.60 7.70
C LEU A 211 6.15 -8.67 8.83
N GLY A 212 7.39 -9.03 8.51
CA GLY A 212 8.50 -9.05 9.46
C GLY A 212 8.84 -7.65 9.99
N ALA A 213 8.85 -6.64 9.12
CA ALA A 213 9.06 -5.25 9.53
C ALA A 213 7.94 -4.76 10.47
N LEU A 214 6.68 -5.03 10.16
CA LEU A 214 5.54 -4.70 11.02
C LEU A 214 5.71 -5.30 12.42
N GLY A 215 6.01 -6.61 12.50
CA GLY A 215 6.23 -7.27 13.79
C GLY A 215 7.42 -6.70 14.57
N PHE A 216 8.53 -6.40 13.88
CA PHE A 216 9.74 -5.85 14.49
C PHE A 216 9.51 -4.44 15.04
N PHE A 217 8.94 -3.52 14.25
CA PHE A 217 8.70 -2.15 14.68
C PHE A 217 7.58 -2.05 15.73
N PHE A 218 6.56 -2.91 15.64
CA PHE A 218 5.58 -3.05 16.71
C PHE A 218 6.26 -3.46 18.03
N LEU A 219 7.12 -4.49 18.01
CA LEU A 219 7.85 -4.92 19.20
C LEU A 219 8.72 -3.79 19.78
N LEU A 220 9.41 -3.03 18.93
CA LEU A 220 10.33 -1.98 19.33
C LEU A 220 9.61 -0.78 19.98
N LEU A 221 8.44 -0.41 19.46
CA LEU A 221 7.73 0.80 19.89
C LEU A 221 6.60 0.54 20.88
N GLU A 222 5.89 -0.58 20.73
CA GLU A 222 4.68 -0.90 21.51
C GLU A 222 4.89 -2.08 22.48
N GLY A 223 5.93 -2.89 22.25
CA GLY A 223 6.16 -4.14 22.99
C GLY A 223 6.31 -3.94 24.50
N SER A 224 6.90 -2.83 24.95
CA SER A 224 7.07 -2.54 26.37
C SER A 224 5.75 -2.17 27.09
N VAL A 225 4.78 -1.60 26.37
CA VAL A 225 3.51 -1.13 26.94
C VAL A 225 2.60 -2.33 27.28
N LYS A 226 2.49 -3.31 26.38
CA LYS A 226 1.67 -4.52 26.60
C LYS A 226 2.16 -5.40 27.76
N ILE A 227 3.48 -5.48 27.99
CA ILE A 227 4.05 -6.29 29.08
C ILE A 227 3.64 -5.74 30.45
N SER A 228 3.55 -4.41 30.60
CA SER A 228 3.18 -3.78 31.87
C SER A 228 1.72 -4.02 32.27
N SER A 229 0.81 -4.12 31.29
CA SER A 229 -0.62 -4.40 31.53
C SER A 229 -0.92 -5.87 31.90
N SER A 230 -0.02 -6.81 31.58
CA SER A 230 -0.16 -8.22 31.98
C SER A 230 0.45 -8.54 33.35
N SER A 231 1.22 -7.63 33.96
CA SER A 231 1.80 -7.82 35.29
C SER A 231 0.91 -7.36 36.46
N THR A 232 -0.30 -6.87 36.18
CA THR A 232 -1.30 -6.50 37.19
C THR A 232 -2.54 -7.38 37.08
N SER A 233 -2.39 -8.67 37.32
CA SER A 233 -3.47 -9.50 37.84
C SER A 233 -3.20 -9.74 39.32
N PRO A 234 -3.89 -9.05 40.25
CA PRO A 234 -3.92 -9.49 41.63
C PRO A 234 -4.83 -10.73 41.71
N LEU A 235 -4.22 -11.83 42.14
CA LEU A 235 -4.77 -13.06 42.75
C LEU A 235 -6.19 -13.50 42.35
#